data_AF-A0A7R9W3G1-F1
#
_entry.id   AF-A0A7R9W3G1-F1
#
_cell.length_a   1.000
_cell.length_b   1.000
_cell.length_c   1.000
_cell.angle_alpha   90.00
_cell.angle_beta   90.00
_cell.angle_gamma   90.00
#
_symmetry.space_group_name_H-M   'P 1'
#
loop_
_entity.id
_entity.type
_entity.pdbx_description
1 polymer ?
#
loop_
_entity_poly.entity_id
_entity_poly.type
_entity_poly.pdbx_seq_one_letter_code
_entity_poly.pdbx_strand_id
1 'polypeptide(L)'
;GIPRMAWNANNARAAAGTMWTLFFAGNDFAPQTMIDGQTAQDYLQGKFCAMLARLAEAVKDEPNVVGFDVLNEPSVGFVRVHDARDISRNEFLIGWRVDVWSAIKLAAGFSCSVDYFGSFMVWNGKKVLNPDGVSA
;
A
#
# COMPACT_ATOMS: atom_id res chain seq x y z
N GLY A 1 -16.41 15.63 -2.62
CA GLY A 1 -15.76 15.68 -1.28
C GLY A 1 -14.75 14.55 -1.20
N ILE A 2 -13.58 14.80 -0.61
CA ILE A 2 -12.59 13.75 -0.37
C ILE A 2 -13.25 12.73 0.57
N PRO A 3 -13.33 11.45 0.18
CA PRO A 3 -13.99 10.42 0.97
C PRO A 3 -13.32 10.29 2.33
N ARG A 4 -14.11 9.96 3.36
CA ARG A 4 -13.55 9.65 4.69
C ARG A 4 -12.47 8.58 4.52
N MET A 5 -11.30 8.87 5.11
CA MET A 5 -10.16 7.97 5.09
C MET A 5 -10.57 6.62 5.69
N ALA A 6 -10.51 5.58 4.87
CA ALA A 6 -10.65 4.20 5.30
C ALA A 6 -9.24 3.60 5.39
N TRP A 7 -8.60 3.73 6.56
CA TRP A 7 -7.18 3.40 6.81
C TRP A 7 -6.73 2.11 6.13
N ASN A 8 -7.42 1.00 6.39
CA ASN A 8 -7.03 -0.31 5.84
C ASN A 8 -7.31 -0.45 4.34
N ALA A 9 -8.40 0.12 3.83
CA ALA A 9 -8.75 0.04 2.41
C ALA A 9 -7.77 0.84 1.51
N ASN A 10 -6.94 1.71 2.10
CA ASN A 10 -5.92 2.46 1.36
C ASN A 10 -4.73 1.59 0.90
N ASN A 11 -4.44 0.47 1.57
CA ASN A 11 -3.36 -0.43 1.15
C ASN A 11 -3.59 -1.00 -0.26
N ALA A 12 -4.84 -1.10 -0.71
CA ALA A 12 -5.19 -1.54 -2.05
C ALA A 12 -5.06 -0.44 -3.13
N ARG A 13 -4.74 0.81 -2.75
CA ARG A 13 -4.52 1.91 -3.72
C ARG A 13 -3.17 1.74 -4.39
N ALA A 14 -3.08 2.17 -5.65
CA ALA A 14 -1.86 2.02 -6.46
C ALA A 14 -0.60 2.49 -5.75
N ALA A 15 -0.58 3.72 -5.23
CA ALA A 15 0.61 4.26 -4.56
C ALA A 15 1.03 3.41 -3.34
N ALA A 16 0.12 3.14 -2.41
CA ALA A 16 0.42 2.38 -1.20
C ALA A 16 0.79 0.92 -1.51
N GLY A 17 -0.01 0.25 -2.35
CA GLY A 17 0.23 -1.13 -2.76
C GLY A 17 1.56 -1.29 -3.51
N THR A 18 1.90 -0.35 -4.40
CA THR A 18 3.21 -0.31 -5.08
C THR A 18 4.34 -0.14 -4.08
N MET A 19 4.27 0.81 -3.14
CA MET A 19 5.34 1.02 -2.18
C MET A 19 5.57 -0.19 -1.27
N TRP A 20 4.50 -0.85 -0.81
CA TRP A 20 4.61 -2.11 -0.06
C TRP A 20 5.24 -3.23 -0.90
N THR A 21 4.84 -3.33 -2.18
CA THR A 21 5.39 -4.33 -3.10
C THR A 21 6.88 -4.08 -3.34
N LEU A 22 7.28 -2.83 -3.58
CA LEU A 22 8.68 -2.46 -3.75
C LEU A 22 9.51 -2.74 -2.48
N PHE A 23 8.94 -2.44 -1.31
CA PHE A 23 9.63 -2.63 -0.04
C PHE A 23 9.87 -4.12 0.29
N PHE A 24 8.90 -5.01 0.05
CA PHE A 24 9.00 -6.42 0.43
C PHE A 24 9.39 -7.39 -0.69
N ALA A 25 9.12 -7.03 -1.95
CA ALA A 25 9.32 -7.92 -3.10
C ALA A 25 9.74 -7.15 -4.38
N GLY A 26 10.34 -5.96 -4.23
CA GLY A 26 10.73 -5.13 -5.37
C GLY A 26 11.72 -5.82 -6.31
N ASN A 27 12.60 -6.67 -5.78
CA ASN A 27 13.58 -7.41 -6.59
C ASN A 27 12.91 -8.43 -7.53
N ASP A 28 11.74 -8.96 -7.17
CA ASP A 28 11.00 -9.91 -7.99
C ASP A 28 10.05 -9.20 -8.96
N PHE A 29 9.34 -8.18 -8.48
CA PHE A 29 8.26 -7.53 -9.23
C PHE A 29 8.72 -6.33 -10.07
N ALA A 30 9.84 -5.69 -9.70
CA ALA A 30 10.35 -4.50 -10.34
C ALA A 30 11.90 -4.41 -10.28
N PRO A 31 12.65 -5.44 -10.74
CA PRO A 31 14.10 -5.51 -10.61
C PRO A 31 14.86 -4.37 -11.31
N GLN A 32 14.21 -3.69 -12.25
CA GLN A 32 14.79 -2.57 -13.01
C GLN A 32 14.52 -1.21 -12.38
N THR A 33 13.73 -1.15 -11.31
CA THR A 33 13.48 0.08 -10.56
C THR A 33 14.68 0.34 -9.66
N MET A 34 15.56 1.24 -10.09
CA MET A 34 16.80 1.57 -9.39
C MET A 34 16.71 2.93 -8.71
N ILE A 35 17.25 3.04 -7.50
CA ILE A 35 17.41 4.27 -6.73
C ILE A 35 18.87 4.34 -6.28
N ASP A 36 19.59 5.40 -6.67
CA ASP A 36 21.02 5.59 -6.37
C ASP A 36 21.89 4.35 -6.67
N GLY A 37 21.62 3.67 -7.79
CA GLY A 37 22.35 2.49 -8.24
C GLY A 37 22.02 1.18 -7.50
N GLN A 38 21.07 1.19 -6.58
CA GLN A 38 20.55 0.00 -5.89
C GLN A 38 19.13 -0.31 -6.36
N THR A 39 18.67 -1.55 -6.22
CA THR A 39 17.26 -1.86 -6.46
C THR A 39 16.39 -1.10 -5.45
N ALA A 40 15.14 -0.80 -5.80
CA ALA A 40 14.23 -0.12 -4.89
C ALA A 40 14.06 -0.85 -3.55
N GLN A 41 14.02 -2.18 -3.56
CA GLN A 41 13.93 -2.99 -2.35
C GLN A 41 15.15 -2.79 -1.45
N ASP A 42 16.35 -2.97 -2.00
CA ASP A 42 17.60 -2.88 -1.24
C ASP A 42 17.82 -1.46 -0.72
N TYR A 43 17.50 -0.45 -1.53
CA TYR A 43 17.54 0.95 -1.13
C TYR A 43 16.60 1.21 0.06
N LEU A 44 15.33 0.83 -0.03
CA LEU A 44 14.34 1.11 1.01
C LEU A 44 14.61 0.32 2.29
N GLN A 45 14.87 -0.99 2.20
CA GLN A 45 15.18 -1.82 3.36
C GLN A 45 16.50 -1.41 4.01
N GLY A 46 17.52 -1.07 3.22
CA GLY A 46 18.79 -0.58 3.74
C GLY A 46 18.65 0.68 4.58
N LYS A 47 17.87 1.67 4.10
CA LYS A 47 17.58 2.90 4.86
C LYS A 47 16.74 2.63 6.11
N PHE A 48 15.74 1.76 6.02
CA PHE A 48 14.90 1.37 7.15
C PHE A 48 15.70 0.68 8.26
N CYS A 49 16.51 -0.33 7.91
CA CYS A 49 17.38 -1.03 8.85
C CYS A 49 18.44 -0.08 9.44
N ALA A 50 19.03 0.81 8.65
CA ALA A 50 19.97 1.80 9.14
C ALA A 50 19.32 2.75 10.16
N MET A 51 18.08 3.19 9.91
CA MET A 51 17.31 4.01 10.85
C MET A 51 17.05 3.25 12.16
N LEU A 52 16.61 2.00 12.10
CA LEU A 52 16.37 1.17 13.29
C LEU A 52 17.66 0.94 14.09
N ALA A 53 18.78 0.68 13.42
CA ALA A 53 20.08 0.52 14.08
C ALA A 53 20.51 1.80 14.82
N ARG A 54 20.26 2.98 14.22
CA ARG A 54 20.56 4.27 14.87
C ARG A 54 19.67 4.52 16.08
N LEU A 55 18.39 4.16 16.00
CA LEU A 55 17.47 4.23 17.15
C LEU A 55 17.93 3.31 18.27
N ALA A 56 18.26 2.05 17.96
CA ALA A 56 18.70 1.08 18.94
C ALA A 56 20.00 1.52 19.65
N GLU A 57 20.98 2.05 18.91
CA GLU A 57 22.21 2.59 19.50
C GLU A 57 21.94 3.77 20.44
N ALA A 58 20.99 4.64 20.09
CA ALA A 58 20.67 5.83 20.89
C ALA A 58 20.01 5.51 22.24
N VAL A 59 19.34 4.36 22.35
CA VAL A 59 18.58 3.95 23.55
C VAL A 59 19.14 2.71 24.24
N LYS A 60 20.33 2.23 23.82
CA LYS A 60 20.89 0.96 24.28
C LYS A 60 21.08 0.85 25.80
N ASP A 61 21.32 1.98 26.46
CA ASP A 61 21.59 2.06 27.90
C ASP A 61 20.33 2.44 28.71
N GLU A 62 19.17 2.59 28.08
CA GLU A 62 17.91 2.94 28.75
C GLU A 62 17.26 1.68 29.36
N PRO A 63 17.25 1.52 30.69
CA PRO A 63 16.75 0.30 31.33
C PRO A 63 15.24 0.09 31.19
N ASN A 64 14.48 1.15 30.84
CA ASN A 64 13.03 1.06 30.64
C ASN A 64 12.63 0.65 29.22
N VAL A 65 13.59 0.51 28.28
CA VAL A 65 13.31 0.02 26.93
C VAL A 65 13.41 -1.51 26.90
N VAL A 66 12.27 -2.16 26.67
CA VAL A 66 12.15 -3.64 26.68
C VAL A 66 12.30 -4.29 25.29
N GLY A 67 12.22 -3.50 24.22
CA GLY A 67 12.30 -3.99 22.84
C GLY A 67 11.78 -3.00 21.81
N PHE A 68 11.70 -3.45 20.56
CA PHE A 68 11.27 -2.65 19.41
C PHE A 68 10.19 -3.39 18.62
N ASP A 69 9.03 -2.76 18.46
CA ASP A 69 8.08 -3.12 17.42
C ASP A 69 8.48 -2.35 16.16
N VAL A 70 9.12 -3.05 15.22
CA VAL A 70 9.84 -2.42 14.11
C VAL A 70 8.90 -1.87 13.03
N LEU A 71 7.73 -2.46 12.85
CA LEU A 71 6.80 -2.07 11.81
C LEU A 71 5.37 -2.55 12.13
N ASN A 72 4.49 -1.60 12.44
CA ASN A 72 3.08 -1.89 12.70
C ASN A 72 2.32 -2.27 11.43
N GLU A 73 1.52 -3.34 11.51
CA GLU A 73 0.54 -3.77 10.49
C GLU A 73 1.07 -3.72 9.04
N PRO A 74 2.15 -4.45 8.71
CA PRO A 74 2.68 -4.46 7.36
C PRO A 74 1.65 -4.99 6.36
N SER A 75 1.53 -4.32 5.21
CA SER A 75 0.77 -4.83 4.08
C SER A 75 1.67 -5.62 3.15
N VAL A 76 1.11 -6.67 2.54
CA VAL A 76 1.81 -7.42 1.49
C VAL A 76 1.78 -6.72 0.12
N GLY A 77 1.17 -5.54 0.02
CA GLY A 77 0.98 -4.85 -1.26
C GLY A 77 0.26 -5.74 -2.28
N PHE A 78 0.85 -5.85 -3.48
CA PHE A 78 0.34 -6.68 -4.58
C PHE A 78 0.97 -8.08 -4.62
N VAL A 79 1.75 -8.45 -3.61
CA VAL A 79 2.34 -9.78 -3.52
C VAL A 79 1.25 -10.81 -3.22
N ARG A 80 1.34 -12.01 -3.81
CA ARG A 80 0.35 -13.12 -3.72
C ARG A 80 -1.03 -12.79 -4.30
N VAL A 81 -1.15 -11.83 -5.22
CA VAL A 81 -2.37 -11.60 -6.02
C VAL A 81 -2.32 -12.50 -7.26
N HIS A 82 -3.12 -13.57 -7.30
CA HIS A 82 -3.16 -14.48 -8.45
C HIS A 82 -4.03 -13.96 -9.60
N ASP A 83 -5.12 -13.25 -9.29
CA ASP A 83 -5.93 -12.49 -10.26
C ASP A 83 -5.98 -11.03 -9.83
N ALA A 84 -5.48 -10.12 -10.67
CA ALA A 84 -5.47 -8.68 -10.38
C ALA A 84 -6.87 -8.08 -10.21
N ARG A 85 -7.93 -8.78 -10.64
CA ARG A 85 -9.34 -8.39 -10.49
C ARG A 85 -10.00 -9.00 -9.27
N ASP A 86 -9.27 -9.79 -8.48
CA ASP A 86 -9.80 -10.38 -7.25
C ASP A 86 -10.03 -9.30 -6.19
N ILE A 87 -11.30 -8.93 -6.03
CA ILE A 87 -11.73 -7.91 -5.07
C ILE A 87 -11.79 -8.44 -3.63
N SER A 88 -11.70 -9.76 -3.42
CA SER A 88 -11.79 -10.37 -2.08
C SER A 88 -10.66 -9.91 -1.17
N ARG A 89 -9.50 -9.57 -1.76
CA ARG A 89 -8.31 -9.06 -1.06
C ARG A 89 -8.50 -7.69 -0.42
N ASN A 90 -9.50 -6.92 -0.85
CA ASN A 90 -9.91 -5.71 -0.16
C ASN A 90 -10.90 -6.08 0.95
N GLU A 91 -10.42 -6.73 2.00
CA GLU A 91 -11.27 -7.38 3.01
C GLU A 91 -12.10 -6.38 3.83
N PHE A 92 -11.62 -5.15 3.96
CA PHE A 92 -12.32 -4.10 4.70
C PHE A 92 -13.47 -3.50 3.88
N LEU A 93 -14.70 -3.88 4.24
CA LEU A 93 -15.96 -3.41 3.64
C LEU A 93 -16.30 -1.96 4.06
N ILE A 94 -15.43 -1.00 3.72
CA ILE A 94 -15.63 0.43 3.98
C ILE A 94 -14.92 1.27 2.90
N GLY A 95 -15.56 2.36 2.46
CA GLY A 95 -15.04 3.20 1.39
C GLY A 95 -15.13 2.52 0.01
N TRP A 96 -14.23 2.87 -0.90
CA TRP A 96 -14.24 2.30 -2.26
C TRP A 96 -13.49 0.97 -2.30
N ARG A 97 -14.17 -0.04 -2.82
CA ARG A 97 -13.63 -1.38 -3.05
C ARG A 97 -12.84 -1.39 -4.35
N VAL A 98 -11.52 -1.40 -4.25
CA VAL A 98 -10.63 -1.39 -5.42
C VAL A 98 -9.78 -2.66 -5.41
N ASP A 99 -9.82 -3.40 -6.52
CA ASP A 99 -8.90 -4.49 -6.86
C ASP A 99 -7.62 -3.93 -7.50
N VAL A 100 -6.57 -4.76 -7.62
CA VAL A 100 -5.27 -4.31 -8.13
C VAL A 100 -5.35 -3.76 -9.55
N TRP A 101 -6.13 -4.40 -10.43
CA TRP A 101 -6.28 -3.94 -11.81
C TRP A 101 -6.98 -2.59 -11.87
N SER A 102 -8.05 -2.40 -11.09
CA SER A 102 -8.71 -1.11 -10.95
C SER A 102 -7.79 -0.04 -10.34
N ALA A 103 -6.94 -0.40 -9.38
CA ALA A 103 -5.96 0.53 -8.81
C ALA A 103 -4.96 1.02 -9.88
N ILE A 104 -4.38 0.11 -10.66
CA ILE A 104 -3.44 0.42 -11.75
C ILE A 104 -4.11 1.31 -12.81
N LYS A 105 -5.32 0.95 -13.26
CA LYS A 105 -6.09 1.75 -14.21
C LYS A 105 -6.32 3.17 -13.70
N LEU A 106 -6.76 3.31 -12.44
CA LEU A 106 -7.00 4.63 -11.85
C LEU A 106 -5.73 5.47 -11.80
N ALA A 107 -4.58 4.88 -11.45
CA ALA A 107 -3.30 5.59 -11.47
C ALA A 107 -2.89 6.01 -12.90
N ALA A 108 -3.16 5.17 -13.89
CA ALA A 108 -2.89 5.46 -15.30
C ALA A 108 -3.90 6.43 -15.95
N GLY A 109 -4.82 7.02 -15.18
CA GLY A 109 -5.77 8.01 -15.69
C GLY A 109 -7.07 7.41 -16.25
N PHE A 110 -7.32 6.11 -16.10
CA PHE A 110 -8.58 5.51 -16.55
C PHE A 110 -9.67 5.60 -15.48
N SER A 111 -10.90 5.89 -15.90
CA SER A 111 -12.07 5.82 -15.02
C SER A 111 -12.42 4.37 -14.68
N CYS A 112 -12.88 4.10 -13.45
CA CYS A 112 -13.36 2.78 -13.02
C CYS A 112 -14.66 2.89 -12.22
N SER A 113 -15.61 2.00 -12.49
CA SER A 113 -16.81 1.84 -11.66
C SER A 113 -16.57 0.78 -10.59
N VAL A 114 -16.62 1.17 -9.31
CA VAL A 114 -16.31 0.30 -8.17
C VAL A 114 -17.40 0.34 -7.10
N ASP A 115 -17.51 -0.71 -6.29
CA ASP A 115 -18.45 -0.70 -5.15
C ASP A 115 -18.00 0.29 -4.07
N TYR A 116 -18.98 0.93 -3.42
CA TYR A 116 -18.76 1.88 -2.34
C TYR A 116 -19.52 1.46 -1.09
N PHE A 117 -18.84 1.47 0.06
CA PHE A 117 -19.40 1.19 1.37
C PHE A 117 -19.37 2.46 2.21
N GLY A 118 -20.54 3.05 2.45
CA GLY A 118 -20.66 4.35 3.14
C GLY A 118 -20.37 4.30 4.64
N SER A 119 -20.51 3.11 5.23
CA SER A 119 -20.10 2.74 6.59
C SER A 119 -19.63 1.29 6.56
N PHE A 120 -19.04 0.80 7.65
CA PHE A 120 -18.57 -0.58 7.74
C PHE A 120 -19.69 -1.56 7.42
N MET A 121 -19.48 -2.39 6.39
CA MET A 121 -20.44 -3.37 5.86
C MET A 121 -21.74 -2.79 5.27
N VAL A 122 -21.87 -1.47 5.12
CA VAL A 122 -23.04 -0.83 4.52
C VAL A 122 -22.76 -0.43 3.07
N TRP A 123 -23.16 -1.29 2.13
CA TRP A 123 -23.04 -1.03 0.69
C TRP A 123 -23.94 0.14 0.27
N ASN A 124 -23.39 1.04 -0.56
CA ASN A 124 -24.02 2.26 -1.04
C ASN A 124 -23.77 2.42 -2.55
N GLY A 125 -23.99 1.34 -3.29
CA GLY A 125 -23.96 1.33 -4.74
C GLY A 125 -22.57 1.33 -5.36
N LYS A 126 -22.56 1.32 -6.70
CA LYS A 126 -21.37 1.55 -7.51
C LYS A 126 -21.13 3.04 -7.71
N LYS A 127 -19.87 3.43 -7.80
CA LYS A 127 -19.44 4.81 -8.00
C LYS A 127 -18.32 4.84 -9.03
N VAL A 128 -18.36 5.84 -9.92
CA VAL A 128 -17.32 6.07 -10.91
C VAL A 128 -16.21 6.88 -10.26
N LEU A 129 -15.00 6.32 -10.27
CA LEU A 129 -13.77 6.99 -9.86
C LEU A 129 -13.02 7.49 -11.09
N ASN A 130 -12.34 8.63 -10.94
CA ASN A 130 -11.59 9.32 -11.97
C ASN A 130 -12.38 9.61 -13.27
N PRO A 131 -13.56 10.27 -13.19
CA PRO A 131 -14.36 10.57 -14.37
C PRO A 131 -13.66 11.52 -15.36
N ASP A 132 -12.75 12.37 -14.86
CA ASP A 132 -12.05 13.38 -15.64
C ASP A 132 -10.73 12.85 -16.26
N GLY A 133 -10.38 11.59 -16.01
CA GLY A 133 -9.24 10.92 -16.63
C GLY A 133 -7.86 11.44 -16.20
N VAL A 134 -7.74 11.93 -14.97
CA VAL A 134 -6.49 12.47 -14.43
C VAL A 134 -5.55 11.33 -14.04
N SER A 135 -4.34 11.31 -14.60
CA SER A 135 -3.28 10.38 -14.19
C SER A 135 -2.55 10.87 -12.94
N ALA A 136 -2.05 9.92 -12.14
CA ALA A 136 -1.23 10.21 -10.96
C ALA A 136 0.25 10.42 -11.30
#